data_AF-A0A962Z2B8-F1
#
_entry.id   AF-A0A962Z2B8-F1
#
_cell.length_a   1.000
_cell.length_b   1.000
_cell.length_c   1.000
_cell.angle_alpha   90.00
_cell.angle_beta   90.00
_cell.angle_gamma   90.00
#
_symmetry.space_group_name_H-M   'P 1'
#
loop_
_entity.id
_entity.type
_entity.pdbx_description
1 polymer ?
#
loop_
_entity_poly.entity_id
_entity_poly.type
_entity_poly.pdbx_seq_one_letter_code
_entity_poly.pdbx_strand_id
1 'polypeptide(L)' 'MLTRLHIKDLAIVTTLDTEFSNGMTTLTGETGAGKSILIDALGLALGDRADTGMIRAGCER' A
#
# COMPACT_ATOMS: atom_id res chain seq x y z
N MET A 1 7.84 10.55 11.59
CA MET A 1 6.90 10.94 10.53
C MET A 1 7.10 10.00 9.35
N LEU A 2 6.03 9.62 8.65
CA LEU A 2 6.15 8.81 7.43
C LEU A 2 6.86 9.65 6.35
N THR A 3 7.98 9.13 5.82
CA THR A 3 8.79 9.82 4.80
C THR A 3 8.70 9.12 3.45
N ARG A 4 8.57 7.79 3.44
CA ARG A 4 8.47 6.98 2.24
C ARG A 4 7.66 5.71 2.53
N LEU A 5 6.86 5.27 1.56
CA LEU A 5 6.15 4.00 1.56
C LEU A 5 6.53 3.23 0.30
N HIS A 6 7.18 2.09 0.48
CA HIS A 6 7.50 1.16 -0.60
C HIS A 6 6.64 -0.09 -0.45
N ILE A 7 5.84 -0.38 -1.47
CA ILE A 7 4.98 -1.56 -1.59
C ILE A 7 5.53 -2.43 -2.70
N LYS A 8 5.62 -3.74 -2.45
CA LYS A 8 6.00 -4.74 -3.43
C LYS A 8 5.07 -5.95 -3.33
N ASP A 9 4.61 -6.43 -4.48
CA ASP A 9 3.82 -7.67 -4.61
C ASP A 9 2.58 -7.73 -3.68
N LEU A 10 1.84 -6.62 -3.57
CA LEU A 10 0.65 -6.48 -2.74
C LEU A 10 -0.61 -6.26 -3.60
N ALA A 11 -1.61 -7.12 -3.48
CA ALA A 11 -2.85 -7.13 -4.25
C ALA A 11 -2.59 -7.02 -5.76
N ILE A 12 -3.00 -5.92 -6.40
CA ILE A 12 -2.74 -5.65 -7.83
C ILE A 12 -1.50 -4.78 -8.07
N VAL A 13 -0.73 -4.43 -7.03
CA VAL A 13 0.48 -3.60 -7.13
C VAL A 13 1.71 -4.50 -7.24
N THR A 14 2.50 -4.33 -8.30
CA THR A 14 3.80 -5.01 -8.44
C THR A 14 4.84 -4.27 -7.63
N THR A 15 4.92 -2.95 -7.82
CA THR A 15 5.80 -2.06 -7.08
C THR A 15 5.17 -0.69 -7.03
N LEU A 16 5.24 -0.04 -5.89
CA LEU A 16 4.87 1.35 -5.68
C LEU A 16 5.87 1.96 -4.69
N ASP A 17 6.43 3.11 -5.03
CA ASP A 17 7.31 3.87 -4.14
C ASP A 17 6.78 5.32 -4.09
N THR A 18 6.37 5.75 -2.89
CA THR A 18 5.79 7.07 -2.66
C THR A 18 6.53 7.77 -1.54
N GLU A 19 6.98 8.99 -1.83
CA GLU A 19 7.55 9.90 -0.84
C GLU A 19 6.47 10.80 -0.24
N PHE A 20 6.60 11.09 1.06
CA PHE A 20 5.67 11.93 1.81
C PHE A 20 6.38 13.19 2.27
N SER A 21 5.73 14.34 2.02
CA SER A 21 6.15 15.64 2.54
C SER A 21 5.40 15.98 3.82
N ASN A 22 5.92 16.96 4.57
CA ASN A 22 5.19 17.56 5.68
C ASN A 22 3.84 18.14 5.23
N GLY A 23 2.85 18.10 6.12
CA GLY A 23 1.52 18.67 5.88
C GLY A 23 0.48 17.63 5.51
N MET A 24 -0.49 18.03 4.68
CA MET A 24 -1.61 17.18 4.28
C MET A 24 -1.32 16.50 2.95
N THR A 25 -1.40 15.17 2.93
CA THR A 25 -1.35 14.36 1.70
C THR A 25 -2.77 13.98 1.30
N THR A 26 -3.14 14.28 0.05
CA THR A 26 -4.45 13.92 -0.52
C THR A 26 -4.28 12.81 -1.55
N LEU A 27 -4.97 11.70 -1.33
CA LEU A 27 -5.01 10.57 -2.25
C LEU A 27 -6.29 10.64 -3.10
N THR A 28 -6.16 10.72 -4.42
CA THR A 28 -7.26 10.82 -5.40
C THR A 28 -7.25 9.63 -6.37
N GLY A 29 -8.36 9.40 -7.09
CA GLY A 29 -8.50 8.32 -8.06
C GLY A 29 -9.98 7.99 -8.36
N GLU A 30 -10.24 7.29 -9.46
CA GLU A 30 -11.60 7.00 -9.93
C GLU A 30 -12.32 5.93 -9.08
N THR A 31 -11.66 4.82 -8.73
CA THR A 31 -12.23 3.79 -7.83
C THR A 31 -11.17 2.98 -7.05
N GLY A 32 -11.46 2.78 -5.77
CA GLY A 32 -11.10 1.66 -4.88
C GLY A 32 -9.65 1.17 -4.81
N ALA A 33 -9.12 0.61 -5.90
CA ALA A 33 -7.96 -0.26 -5.82
C ALA A 33 -6.67 0.49 -5.40
N GLY A 34 -6.30 1.57 -6.09
CA GLY A 34 -5.04 2.26 -5.78
C GLY A 34 -5.02 2.93 -4.41
N LYS A 35 -6.16 3.48 -3.98
CA LYS A 35 -6.27 4.18 -2.69
C LYS A 35 -6.38 3.21 -1.52
N SER A 36 -7.21 2.17 -1.63
CA SER A 36 -7.34 1.18 -0.55
C SER A 36 -6.04 0.41 -0.33
N ILE A 37 -5.33 0.02 -1.41
CA ILE A 37 -4.05 -0.70 -1.28
C ILE A 37 -3.00 0.10 -0.52
N LEU A 38 -2.95 1.42 -0.72
CA LEU A 38 -2.06 2.30 0.06
C LEU A 38 -2.41 2.30 1.55
N ILE A 39 -3.70 2.32 1.87
CA ILE A 39 -4.18 2.28 3.26
C ILE A 39 -3.90 0.90 3.88
N ASP A 40 -4.18 -0.18 3.16
CA ASP A 40 -3.93 -1.55 3.60
C ASP A 40 -2.43 -1.78 3.85
N ALA A 41 -1.57 -1.32 2.94
CA ALA A 41 -0.11 -1.39 3.11
C ALA A 41 0.37 -0.62 4.34
N LEU A 42 -0.18 0.57 4.58
CA LEU A 42 0.14 1.35 5.76
C LEU A 42 -0.34 0.66 7.04
N GLY A 43 -1.54 0.08 7.03
CA GLY A 43 -2.08 -0.71 8.14
C GLY A 43 -1.17 -1.90 8.47
N LEU A 44 -0.76 -2.67 7.46
CA LEU A 44 0.19 -3.77 7.62
C LEU A 44 1.52 -3.31 8.22
N ALA A 45 2.05 -2.17 7.78
CA ALA A 45 3.28 -1.60 8.34
C ALA A 45 3.13 -1.14 9.79
N LEU A 46 1.90 -0.83 10.23
CA LEU A 46 1.57 -0.45 11.60
C LEU A 46 1.19 -1.65 12.49
N GLY A 47 1.11 -2.86 11.93
CA GLY A 47 0.85 -4.09 12.68
C GLY A 47 -0.57 -4.66 12.56
N ASP A 48 -1.35 -4.22 11.56
CA ASP A 48 -2.63 -4.86 11.25
C ASP A 48 -2.43 -6.32 10.84
N ARG A 49 -3.52 -7.09 10.93
CA ARG A 49 -3.52 -8.51 10.60
C ARG A 49 -3.10 -8.72 9.15
N ALA A 50 -2.00 -9.45 8.97
CA ALA A 50 -1.57 -9.92 7.66
C ALA A 50 -2.47 -11.06 7.15
N ASP A 51 -2.93 -10.93 5.92
CA ASP A 51 -3.63 -11.97 5.18
C ASP A 51 -2.81 -12.36 3.94
N THR A 52 -2.52 -13.66 3.78
CA THR A 52 -1.86 -14.20 2.58
C THR A 52 -2.64 -13.91 1.28
N GLY A 53 -3.94 -13.64 1.36
CA GLY A 53 -4.75 -13.18 0.23
C GLY A 53 -4.35 -11.80 -0.31
N MET A 54 -3.57 -11.03 0.46
CA MET A 54 -3.02 -9.75 0.01
C MET A 54 -1.75 -9.91 -0.83
N ILE A 55 -1.12 -11.10 -0.86
CA ILE A 55 0.03 -11.34 -1.71
C ILE A 55 -0.45 -11.38 -3.17
N ARG A 56 0.20 -10.60 -4.03
CA ARG A 56 -0.14 -10.52 -5.46
C ARG A 56 -0.20 -11.91 -6.08
N ALA A 57 -1.21 -12.13 -6.91
CA ALA A 57 -1.38 -13.39 -7.63
C ALA A 57 -0.14 -13.71 -8.49
N GLY A 58 0.39 -14.92 -8.35
CA GLY A 58 1.60 -15.38 -9.04
C GLY A 58 2.92 -15.10 -8.30
N CYS A 59 2.88 -14.40 -7.17
CA CYS A 59 4.04 -14.21 -6.31
C CYS A 59 4.10 -15.31 -5.22
N GLU A 60 5.30 -15.54 -4.69
CA GLU A 60 5.53 -16.50 -3.61
C GLU A 60 4.83 -16.03 -2.32
N ARG A 61 4.26 -16.97 -1.57
CA ARG A 61 3.46 -16.69 -0.36
C ARG A 61 4.29 -16.76 0.92
#